data_AF-A0A7V5V5E3-F1
#
_entry.id   AF-A0A7V5V5E3-F1
#
_cell.length_a   1.000
_cell.length_b   1.000
_cell.length_c   1.000
_cell.angle_alpha   90.00
_cell.angle_beta   90.00
_cell.angle_gamma   90.00
#
_symmetry.space_group_name_H-M   'P 1'
#
loop_
_entity.id
_entity.type
_entity.pdbx_description
1 polymer ?
#
loop_
_entity_poly.entity_id
_entity_poly.type
_entity_poly.pdbx_seq_one_letter_code
_entity_poly.pdbx_strand_id
1 'polypeptide(L)'
;ALRVPAGAADLTFLITGGSGDADLYVGFADQPTTSVYDCGATGPDNEGTCSFVAPDTGIYYVLLHGNVEYSGLTLQASYIDSKTGSRTTTVLTNGVAVTGLDGIEPAEHYFSLFVPVGAENLNFRIFGGSGDADLYVKYGSVPSTVAYDCRPFSEGTDEVCRFESPQSGSYYIMIRAYSSYSGVGLRGSYTGGERRKALVGPFFLLYK
;
A
#
# COMPACT_ATOMS: atom_id res chain seq x y z
N ALA A 1 -10.78 -8.98 2.39
CA ALA A 1 -9.88 -9.90 3.09
C ALA A 1 -8.44 -9.56 2.72
N LEU A 2 -7.54 -9.46 3.71
CA LEU A 2 -6.12 -9.18 3.55
C LEU A 2 -5.31 -10.42 3.93
N ARG A 3 -4.36 -10.82 3.09
CA ARG A 3 -3.40 -11.88 3.45
C ARG A 3 -2.17 -11.24 4.11
N VAL A 4 -1.86 -11.67 5.33
CA VAL A 4 -0.72 -11.21 6.14
C VAL A 4 0.38 -12.30 6.13
N PRO A 5 1.60 -11.98 5.68
CA PRO A 5 2.70 -12.93 5.62
C PRO A 5 3.29 -13.22 7.02
N ALA A 6 4.03 -14.32 7.12
CA ALA A 6 4.76 -14.65 8.32
C ALA A 6 5.83 -13.60 8.64
N GLY A 7 5.88 -13.19 9.91
CA GLY A 7 6.82 -12.18 10.37
C GLY A 7 6.33 -10.75 10.16
N ALA A 8 5.03 -10.49 10.09
CA ALA A 8 4.52 -9.15 10.34
C ALA A 8 4.67 -8.79 11.83
N ALA A 9 5.18 -7.59 12.12
CA ALA A 9 5.37 -7.03 13.46
C ALA A 9 4.13 -6.31 13.99
N ASP A 10 3.34 -5.75 13.09
CA ASP A 10 2.12 -5.01 13.37
C ASP A 10 1.18 -5.15 12.18
N LEU A 11 -0.13 -5.10 12.40
CA LEU A 11 -1.17 -4.98 11.40
C LEU A 11 -2.21 -4.00 11.92
N THR A 12 -2.47 -2.94 11.17
CA THR A 12 -3.45 -1.90 11.48
C THR A 12 -4.44 -1.76 10.35
N PHE A 13 -5.72 -1.78 10.72
CA PHE A 13 -6.86 -1.40 9.89
C PHE A 13 -7.37 -0.04 10.37
N LEU A 14 -7.62 0.86 9.44
CA LEU A 14 -8.07 2.22 9.69
C LEU A 14 -9.26 2.50 8.78
N ILE A 15 -10.35 2.98 9.37
CA ILE A 15 -11.44 3.62 8.65
C ILE A 15 -11.44 5.12 8.94
N THR A 16 -11.60 5.94 7.90
CA THR A 16 -11.69 7.40 8.02
C THR A 16 -12.59 8.02 6.95
N GLY A 17 -13.07 9.22 7.23
CA GLY A 17 -13.73 10.10 6.27
C GLY A 17 -15.18 9.71 5.93
N GLY A 18 -15.71 10.33 4.88
CA GLY A 18 -17.10 10.12 4.46
C GLY A 18 -18.15 10.72 5.40
N SER A 19 -19.40 10.31 5.22
CA SER A 19 -20.55 10.67 6.05
C SER A 19 -21.26 9.42 6.58
N GLY A 20 -21.97 9.52 7.70
CA GLY A 20 -22.67 8.40 8.33
C GLY A 20 -22.00 7.92 9.61
N ASP A 21 -22.33 6.69 10.00
CA ASP A 21 -21.84 5.96 11.18
C ASP A 21 -21.56 4.52 10.72
N ALA A 22 -20.29 4.23 10.47
CA ALA A 22 -19.79 2.94 10.04
C ALA A 22 -18.76 2.41 11.04
N ASP A 23 -19.06 1.25 11.60
CA ASP A 23 -18.16 0.51 12.47
C ASP A 23 -17.24 -0.43 11.67
N LEU A 24 -16.06 -0.67 12.23
CA LEU A 24 -15.07 -1.62 11.71
C LEU A 24 -14.99 -2.85 12.61
N TYR A 25 -15.08 -4.04 12.01
CA TYR A 25 -14.83 -5.32 12.67
C TYR A 25 -13.85 -6.17 11.84
N VAL A 26 -12.91 -6.82 12.51
CA VAL A 26 -11.86 -7.62 11.88
C VAL A 26 -11.78 -9.00 12.54
N GLY A 27 -11.70 -10.05 11.72
CA GLY A 27 -11.52 -11.44 12.15
C GLY A 27 -10.35 -12.11 11.42
N PHE A 28 -9.55 -12.88 12.13
CA PHE A 28 -8.49 -13.73 11.62
C PHE A 28 -9.03 -15.12 11.32
N ALA A 29 -8.65 -15.67 10.15
CA ALA A 29 -9.06 -16.96 9.60
C ALA A 29 -10.57 -17.11 9.29
N ASP A 30 -11.44 -16.40 10.00
CA ASP A 30 -12.90 -16.44 9.86
C ASP A 30 -13.50 -15.05 9.60
N GLN A 31 -14.68 -15.01 8.98
CA GLN A 31 -15.41 -13.75 8.75
C GLN A 31 -15.97 -13.20 10.07
N PRO A 32 -15.71 -11.93 10.42
CA PRO A 32 -16.26 -11.33 11.63
C PRO A 32 -17.76 -11.05 11.48
N THR A 33 -18.45 -11.01 12.61
CA THR A 33 -19.80 -10.45 12.78
C THR A 33 -19.74 -9.25 13.73
N THR A 34 -20.84 -8.52 13.91
CA THR A 34 -20.92 -7.43 14.90
C THR A 34 -20.85 -7.91 16.35
N SER A 35 -20.90 -9.22 16.61
CA SER A 35 -20.82 -9.82 17.94
C SER A 35 -19.67 -10.79 18.12
N VAL A 36 -18.98 -11.17 17.03
CA VAL A 36 -17.85 -12.10 17.03
C VAL A 36 -16.77 -11.52 16.11
N TYR A 37 -15.72 -11.00 16.71
CA TYR A 37 -14.60 -10.37 16.01
C TYR A 37 -13.36 -10.41 16.92
N ASP A 38 -12.18 -10.36 16.33
CA ASP A 38 -10.93 -10.33 17.09
C ASP A 38 -10.54 -8.90 17.48
N CYS A 39 -10.91 -7.94 16.65
CA CYS A 39 -10.66 -6.53 16.90
C CYS A 39 -11.69 -5.68 16.14
N GLY A 40 -12.07 -4.53 16.69
CA GLY A 40 -13.02 -3.64 16.07
C GLY A 40 -12.92 -2.22 16.62
N ALA A 41 -13.45 -1.28 15.86
CA ALA A 41 -13.61 0.11 16.24
C ALA A 41 -15.08 0.47 16.07
N THR A 42 -15.73 0.75 17.19
CA THR A 42 -17.16 1.08 17.25
C THR A 42 -17.31 2.49 17.80
N GLY A 43 -18.00 3.36 17.08
CA GLY A 43 -18.13 4.76 17.45
C GLY A 43 -19.15 5.48 16.57
N PRO A 44 -19.66 6.64 17.00
CA PRO A 44 -20.69 7.37 16.26
C PRO A 44 -20.16 8.01 14.96
N ASP A 45 -18.84 7.97 14.76
CA ASP A 45 -18.13 8.61 13.67
C ASP A 45 -17.56 7.54 12.74
N ASN A 46 -17.41 7.87 11.46
CA ASN A 46 -16.75 7.04 10.46
C ASN A 46 -15.21 6.93 10.63
N GLU A 47 -14.74 7.01 11.87
CA GLU A 47 -13.32 7.00 12.22
C GLU A 47 -13.04 5.91 13.26
N GLY A 48 -12.08 5.05 12.95
CA GLY A 48 -11.87 3.86 13.75
C GLY A 48 -10.59 3.15 13.39
N THR A 49 -9.82 2.76 14.40
CA THR A 49 -8.58 2.00 14.25
C THR A 49 -8.69 0.65 14.93
N CYS A 50 -8.27 -0.40 14.25
CA CYS A 50 -8.17 -1.75 14.78
C CYS A 50 -6.78 -2.30 14.47
N SER A 51 -6.01 -2.65 15.50
CA SER A 51 -4.61 -3.06 15.36
C SER A 51 -4.30 -4.37 16.07
N PHE A 52 -3.36 -5.12 15.50
CA PHE A 52 -2.83 -6.37 16.01
C PHE A 52 -1.32 -6.25 16.16
N VAL A 53 -0.81 -6.44 17.38
CA VAL A 53 0.63 -6.54 17.63
C VAL A 53 1.07 -7.96 17.31
N ALA A 54 2.13 -8.11 16.50
CA ALA A 54 2.64 -9.39 16.03
C ALA A 54 1.53 -10.30 15.46
N PRO A 55 0.82 -9.86 14.39
CA PRO A 55 -0.31 -10.59 13.82
C PRO A 55 0.08 -11.99 13.32
N ASP A 56 -0.86 -12.93 13.46
CA ASP A 56 -0.71 -14.27 12.90
C ASP A 56 -0.62 -14.24 11.37
N THR A 57 0.16 -15.17 10.81
CA THR A 57 0.19 -15.32 9.36
C THR A 57 -1.09 -15.98 8.87
N GLY A 58 -1.74 -15.36 7.90
CA GLY A 58 -2.97 -15.90 7.34
C GLY A 58 -3.86 -14.82 6.74
N ILE A 59 -5.17 -15.07 6.74
CA ILE A 59 -6.14 -14.17 6.12
C ILE A 59 -6.92 -13.45 7.21
N TYR A 60 -7.00 -12.13 7.11
CA TYR A 60 -7.86 -11.28 7.92
C TYR A 60 -9.05 -10.82 7.09
N TYR A 61 -10.24 -11.01 7.62
CA TYR A 61 -11.51 -10.57 7.06
C TYR A 61 -11.96 -9.29 7.74
N VAL A 62 -12.58 -8.40 6.97
CA VAL A 62 -13.07 -7.11 7.45
C VAL A 62 -14.57 -7.04 7.18
N LEU A 63 -15.33 -6.64 8.19
CA LEU A 63 -16.74 -6.26 8.09
C LEU A 63 -16.84 -4.76 8.41
N LEU A 64 -17.43 -4.01 7.49
CA LEU A 64 -17.91 -2.65 7.76
C LEU A 64 -19.40 -2.73 8.02
N HIS A 65 -19.86 -2.16 9.14
CA HIS A 65 -21.25 -2.17 9.53
C HIS A 65 -21.77 -0.76 9.72
N GLY A 66 -22.75 -0.36 8.90
CA GLY A 66 -23.41 0.93 9.07
C GLY A 66 -24.49 0.87 10.15
N ASN A 67 -24.34 1.60 11.25
CA ASN A 67 -25.43 1.83 12.20
C ASN A 67 -26.45 2.84 11.63
N VAL A 68 -25.99 3.68 10.69
CA VAL A 68 -26.81 4.49 9.78
C VAL A 68 -26.25 4.38 8.35
N GLU A 69 -26.93 4.98 7.37
CA GLU A 69 -26.42 5.05 6.00
C GLU A 69 -25.08 5.79 5.96
N TYR A 70 -24.06 5.16 5.36
CA TYR A 70 -22.73 5.76 5.20
C TYR A 70 -22.29 5.78 3.74
N SER A 71 -21.46 6.77 3.40
CA SER A 71 -20.92 6.93 2.04
C SER A 71 -19.55 7.62 2.08
N GLY A 72 -18.70 7.32 1.09
CA GLY A 72 -17.37 7.93 0.96
C GLY A 72 -16.35 7.49 2.02
N LEU A 73 -16.61 6.39 2.73
CA LEU A 73 -15.69 5.85 3.73
C LEU A 73 -14.42 5.31 3.06
N THR A 74 -13.26 5.63 3.63
CA THR A 74 -11.98 5.02 3.26
C THR A 74 -11.62 3.91 4.24
N LEU A 75 -11.27 2.72 3.73
CA LEU A 75 -10.68 1.63 4.51
C LEU A 75 -9.23 1.42 4.07
N GLN A 76 -8.30 1.59 4.99
CA GLN A 76 -6.88 1.30 4.80
C GLN A 76 -6.47 0.14 5.69
N ALA A 77 -5.63 -0.76 5.17
CA ALA A 77 -4.97 -1.79 5.96
C ALA A 77 -3.46 -1.77 5.68
N SER A 78 -2.66 -1.81 6.74
CA SER A 78 -1.20 -1.82 6.65
C SER A 78 -0.62 -2.75 7.70
N TYR A 79 0.45 -3.46 7.38
CA TYR A 79 1.24 -4.26 8.32
C TYR A 79 2.71 -3.90 8.18
N ILE A 80 3.48 -3.95 9.26
CA ILE A 80 4.94 -3.78 9.21
C ILE A 80 5.57 -5.16 9.11
N ASP A 81 6.41 -5.42 8.14
CA ASP A 81 7.24 -6.63 8.10
C ASP A 81 8.36 -6.52 9.15
N SER A 82 8.41 -7.42 10.13
CA SER A 82 9.37 -7.44 11.24
C SER A 82 10.82 -7.64 10.81
N LYS A 83 11.05 -8.23 9.63
CA LYS A 83 12.41 -8.46 9.10
C LYS A 83 12.97 -7.24 8.41
N THR A 84 12.09 -6.41 7.84
CA THR A 84 12.47 -5.28 7.00
C THR A 84 12.02 -3.92 7.55
N GLY A 85 11.22 -3.88 8.61
CA GLY A 85 10.55 -2.67 9.10
C GLY A 85 9.57 -2.06 8.10
N SER A 86 9.19 -2.80 7.06
CA SER A 86 8.52 -2.29 5.86
C SER A 86 7.01 -2.35 6.00
N ARG A 87 6.31 -1.21 5.96
CA ARG A 87 4.84 -1.14 5.85
C ARG A 87 4.35 -1.75 4.53
N THR A 88 3.25 -2.50 4.56
CA THR A 88 2.69 -3.16 3.38
C THR A 88 2.45 -2.16 2.28
N THR A 89 2.89 -2.57 1.11
CA THR A 89 2.84 -1.77 -0.09
C THR A 89 1.89 -2.40 -1.10
N THR A 90 1.02 -1.60 -1.70
CA THR A 90 0.31 -2.04 -2.91
C THR A 90 1.36 -2.29 -4.00
N VAL A 91 1.45 -3.52 -4.49
CA VAL A 91 2.46 -3.90 -5.49
C VAL A 91 2.03 -3.34 -6.85
N LEU A 92 2.84 -2.43 -7.37
CA LEU A 92 2.66 -1.87 -8.70
C LEU A 92 3.06 -2.89 -9.77
N THR A 93 2.32 -2.90 -10.87
CA THR A 93 2.75 -3.56 -12.10
C THR A 93 3.43 -2.53 -12.99
N ASN A 94 4.60 -2.86 -13.54
CA ASN A 94 5.34 -1.96 -14.42
C ASN A 94 4.44 -1.38 -15.54
N GLY A 95 4.32 -0.06 -15.60
CA GLY A 95 3.57 0.67 -16.61
C GLY A 95 2.05 0.74 -16.38
N VAL A 96 1.53 0.08 -15.35
CA VAL A 96 0.10 0.10 -15.01
C VAL A 96 -0.14 1.14 -13.93
N ALA A 97 -1.11 2.02 -14.15
CA ALA A 97 -1.51 3.02 -13.16
C ALA A 97 -2.47 2.42 -12.14
N VAL A 98 -2.29 2.81 -10.87
CA VAL A 98 -3.32 2.74 -9.83
C VAL A 98 -4.00 4.10 -9.81
N THR A 99 -5.34 4.14 -9.75
CA THR A 99 -6.13 5.38 -9.84
C THR A 99 -7.16 5.45 -8.72
N GLY A 100 -7.72 6.64 -8.49
CA GLY A 100 -8.73 6.83 -7.43
C GLY A 100 -8.10 6.79 -6.05
N LEU A 101 -6.88 7.31 -5.91
CA LEU A 101 -6.23 7.44 -4.63
C LEU A 101 -6.74 8.72 -3.95
N ASP A 102 -7.26 8.56 -2.75
CA ASP A 102 -7.72 9.64 -1.88
C ASP A 102 -6.92 9.62 -0.57
N GLY A 103 -6.77 10.77 0.06
CA GLY A 103 -6.08 10.90 1.33
C GLY A 103 -6.54 12.12 2.09
N ILE A 104 -6.74 12.00 3.40
CA ILE A 104 -6.99 13.12 4.32
C ILE A 104 -5.75 13.28 5.17
N GLU A 105 -5.23 14.49 5.34
CA GLU A 105 -4.03 14.72 6.16
C GLU A 105 -4.22 14.11 7.58
N PRO A 106 -3.24 13.34 8.10
CA PRO A 106 -1.89 13.10 7.59
C PRO A 106 -1.71 11.72 6.91
N ALA A 107 -2.69 11.27 6.12
CA ALA A 107 -2.70 9.94 5.51
C ALA A 107 -1.45 9.65 4.65
N GLU A 108 -0.97 8.41 4.75
CA GLU A 108 0.15 7.88 3.99
C GLU A 108 -0.28 6.58 3.32
N HIS A 109 0.00 6.45 2.01
CA HIS A 109 -0.24 5.24 1.24
C HIS A 109 1.06 4.72 0.68
N TYR A 110 1.32 3.42 0.84
CA TYR A 110 2.58 2.83 0.44
C TYR A 110 2.41 1.88 -0.75
N PHE A 111 3.37 1.91 -1.66
CA PHE A 111 3.42 1.10 -2.88
C PHE A 111 4.82 0.55 -3.11
N SER A 112 4.94 -0.50 -3.90
CA SER A 112 6.24 -1.08 -4.22
C SER A 112 6.30 -1.55 -5.65
N LEU A 113 7.43 -1.36 -6.31
CA LEU A 113 7.72 -1.91 -7.63
C LEU A 113 9.05 -2.66 -7.59
N PHE A 114 9.03 -3.92 -7.99
CA PHE A 114 10.28 -4.65 -8.24
C PHE A 114 10.85 -4.23 -9.59
N VAL A 115 12.11 -3.79 -9.58
CA VAL A 115 12.86 -3.39 -10.77
C VAL A 115 13.90 -4.47 -11.07
N PRO A 116 13.82 -5.16 -12.22
CA PRO A 116 14.74 -6.23 -12.57
C PRO A 116 16.12 -5.69 -12.94
N VAL A 117 17.10 -6.60 -12.99
CA VAL A 117 18.43 -6.29 -13.55
C VAL A 117 18.32 -5.88 -15.02
N GLY A 118 19.08 -4.85 -15.41
CA GLY A 118 19.08 -4.30 -16.76
C GLY A 118 17.84 -3.46 -17.10
N ALA A 119 17.06 -3.04 -16.09
CA ALA A 119 16.05 -2.01 -16.27
C ALA A 119 16.70 -0.62 -16.37
N GLU A 120 16.07 0.27 -17.13
CA GLU A 120 16.49 1.65 -17.39
C GLU A 120 15.27 2.57 -17.32
N ASN A 121 15.50 3.88 -17.21
CA ASN A 121 14.45 4.91 -17.26
C ASN A 121 13.32 4.66 -16.24
N LEU A 122 13.66 4.29 -15.01
CA LEU A 122 12.67 4.10 -13.95
C LEU A 122 12.04 5.44 -13.61
N ASN A 123 10.71 5.49 -13.65
CA ASN A 123 9.91 6.67 -13.44
C ASN A 123 8.71 6.34 -12.57
N PHE A 124 8.61 7.00 -11.42
CA PHE A 124 7.38 7.05 -10.62
C PHE A 124 6.73 8.41 -10.82
N ARG A 125 5.43 8.42 -11.08
CA ARG A 125 4.67 9.65 -11.26
C ARG A 125 3.31 9.54 -10.59
N ILE A 126 2.95 10.55 -9.81
CA ILE A 126 1.55 10.82 -9.47
C ILE A 126 0.96 11.84 -10.43
N PHE A 127 -0.33 11.74 -10.73
CA PHE A 127 -0.99 12.61 -11.71
C PHE A 127 -2.51 12.67 -11.51
N GLY A 128 -3.14 13.73 -12.02
CA GLY A 128 -4.59 13.91 -11.97
C GLY A 128 -5.09 14.24 -10.56
N GLY A 129 -6.40 14.15 -10.35
CA GLY A 129 -7.00 14.46 -9.04
C GLY A 129 -6.94 15.94 -8.65
N SER A 130 -7.17 16.20 -7.36
CA SER A 130 -7.10 17.52 -6.72
C SER A 130 -6.50 17.40 -5.31
N GLY A 131 -6.14 18.55 -4.70
CA GLY A 131 -5.51 18.61 -3.39
C GLY A 131 -3.98 18.66 -3.47
N ASP A 132 -3.31 18.17 -2.42
CA ASP A 132 -1.84 18.18 -2.33
C ASP A 132 -1.30 16.83 -1.84
N ALA A 133 -0.69 16.10 -2.78
CA ALA A 133 -0.17 14.76 -2.55
C ALA A 133 1.34 14.76 -2.81
N ASP A 134 2.14 14.50 -1.78
CA ASP A 134 3.59 14.40 -1.88
C ASP A 134 4.01 12.96 -2.27
N LEU A 135 4.92 12.84 -3.23
CA LEU A 135 5.56 11.60 -3.65
C LEU A 135 6.93 11.43 -2.99
N TYR A 136 7.10 10.33 -2.28
CA TYR A 136 8.40 9.89 -1.76
C TYR A 136 8.74 8.53 -2.35
N VAL A 137 10.00 8.34 -2.77
CA VAL A 137 10.50 7.06 -3.28
C VAL A 137 11.82 6.70 -2.60
N LYS A 138 11.98 5.43 -2.26
CA LYS A 138 13.22 4.88 -1.70
C LYS A 138 13.48 3.45 -2.17
N TYR A 139 14.73 3.15 -2.49
CA TYR A 139 15.21 1.81 -2.82
C TYR A 139 15.48 0.99 -1.56
N GLY A 140 15.09 -0.29 -1.58
CA GLY A 140 15.42 -1.29 -0.56
C GLY A 140 14.69 -1.17 0.78
N SER A 141 13.99 -0.06 1.03
CA SER A 141 13.23 0.18 2.27
C SER A 141 12.13 1.21 2.04
N VAL A 142 11.12 1.23 2.91
CA VAL A 142 10.02 2.21 2.86
C VAL A 142 10.55 3.62 3.13
N PRO A 143 10.19 4.63 2.32
CA PRO A 143 10.56 6.00 2.59
C PRO A 143 9.87 6.56 3.84
N SER A 144 10.48 7.55 4.47
CA SER A 144 9.87 8.40 5.49
C SER A 144 10.00 9.87 5.10
N THR A 145 9.40 10.76 5.87
CA THR A 145 9.53 12.23 5.66
C THR A 145 10.97 12.75 5.85
N VAL A 146 11.87 11.95 6.43
CA VAL A 146 13.29 12.28 6.65
C VAL A 146 14.27 11.37 5.90
N ALA A 147 13.80 10.24 5.37
CA ALA A 147 14.64 9.25 4.68
C ALA A 147 13.98 8.84 3.36
N TYR A 148 14.48 9.40 2.26
CA TYR A 148 13.99 9.18 0.90
C TYR A 148 15.16 9.29 -0.10
N ASP A 149 15.02 8.67 -1.26
CA ASP A 149 15.98 8.81 -2.36
C ASP A 149 15.48 9.83 -3.39
N CYS A 150 14.17 10.02 -3.47
CA CYS A 150 13.55 11.07 -4.28
C CYS A 150 12.28 11.59 -3.60
N ARG A 151 12.16 12.93 -3.58
CA ARG A 151 10.96 13.68 -3.23
C ARG A 151 10.95 14.96 -4.10
N PRO A 152 10.06 15.09 -5.08
CA PRO A 152 9.90 16.33 -5.82
C PRO A 152 9.37 17.41 -4.86
N PHE A 153 9.68 18.68 -5.14
CA PHE A 153 9.13 19.81 -4.39
C PHE A 153 8.13 20.54 -5.30
N SER A 154 7.12 19.82 -5.80
CA SER A 154 6.13 20.39 -6.70
C SER A 154 4.80 20.56 -5.97
N GLU A 155 4.20 21.74 -6.05
CA GLU A 155 2.88 21.95 -5.45
C GLU A 155 1.81 21.17 -6.25
N GLY A 156 0.92 20.44 -5.55
CA GLY A 156 -0.26 19.81 -6.13
C GLY A 156 -0.17 18.28 -6.25
N THR A 157 -0.67 17.72 -7.35
CA THR A 157 -0.82 16.25 -7.53
C THR A 157 -0.10 15.69 -8.76
N ASP A 158 0.82 16.46 -9.36
CA ASP A 158 1.65 16.04 -10.49
C ASP A 158 3.12 16.08 -10.12
N GLU A 159 3.59 14.99 -9.51
CA GLU A 159 4.97 14.84 -9.06
C GLU A 159 5.66 13.65 -9.73
N VAL A 160 6.96 13.78 -9.98
CA VAL A 160 7.74 12.79 -10.75
C VAL A 160 9.10 12.51 -10.12
N CYS A 161 9.39 11.23 -9.88
CA CYS A 161 10.71 10.71 -9.52
C CYS A 161 11.30 9.87 -10.65
N ARG A 162 12.47 10.28 -11.16
CA ARG A 162 13.19 9.59 -12.24
C ARG A 162 14.54 9.06 -11.76
N PHE A 163 14.86 7.84 -12.17
CA PHE A 163 16.13 7.19 -11.96
C PHE A 163 16.61 6.65 -13.32
N GLU A 164 17.60 7.29 -13.93
CA GLU A 164 18.10 6.92 -15.26
C GLU A 164 18.74 5.54 -15.25
N SER A 165 19.53 5.25 -14.21
CA SER A 165 20.19 3.96 -13.96
C SER A 165 19.71 3.35 -12.65
N PRO A 166 18.52 2.70 -12.63
CA PRO A 166 17.98 2.12 -11.41
C PRO A 166 18.75 0.88 -10.96
N GLN A 167 18.84 0.67 -9.65
CA GLN A 167 19.37 -0.56 -9.08
C GLN A 167 18.33 -1.68 -9.20
N SER A 168 18.79 -2.91 -9.43
CA SER A 168 17.87 -4.06 -9.41
C SER A 168 17.41 -4.34 -7.99
N GLY A 169 16.11 -4.36 -7.75
CA GLY A 169 15.53 -4.63 -6.43
C GLY A 169 14.20 -3.92 -6.24
N SER A 170 13.71 -3.93 -5.00
CA SER A 170 12.44 -3.31 -4.65
C SER A 170 12.61 -1.81 -4.42
N TYR A 171 11.81 -1.02 -5.12
CA TYR A 171 11.57 0.38 -4.80
C TYR A 171 10.26 0.49 -4.05
N TYR A 172 10.25 1.30 -3.01
CA TYR A 172 9.11 1.61 -2.17
C TYR A 172 8.73 3.06 -2.37
N ILE A 173 7.42 3.30 -2.40
CA ILE A 173 6.82 4.58 -2.70
C ILE A 173 5.89 4.91 -1.54
N MET A 174 5.89 6.14 -1.07
CA MET A 174 4.89 6.68 -0.16
C MET A 174 4.23 7.87 -0.86
N ILE A 175 2.90 7.87 -0.91
CA ILE A 175 2.10 9.05 -1.20
C ILE A 175 1.59 9.59 0.12
N ARG A 176 1.89 10.84 0.43
CA ARG A 176 1.51 11.48 1.69
C ARG A 176 0.60 12.66 1.41
N ALA A 177 -0.50 12.76 2.15
CA ALA A 177 -1.36 13.95 2.12
C ALA A 177 -0.66 15.08 2.89
N TYR A 178 -0.10 16.06 2.17
CA TYR A 178 0.31 17.33 2.79
C TYR A 178 -0.93 18.15 3.15
N SER A 179 -1.94 18.10 2.29
CA SER A 179 -3.33 18.40 2.61
C SER A 179 -4.22 17.32 1.99
N SER A 180 -5.52 17.32 2.27
CA SER A 180 -6.42 16.32 1.70
C SER A 180 -6.39 16.33 0.17
N TYR A 181 -6.26 15.16 -0.45
CA TYR A 181 -6.27 14.97 -1.90
C TYR A 181 -7.29 13.91 -2.32
N SER A 182 -7.75 13.99 -3.57
CA SER A 182 -8.71 13.04 -4.11
C SER A 182 -8.47 12.73 -5.59
N GLY A 183 -8.75 11.48 -5.97
CA GLY A 183 -8.73 11.01 -7.36
C GLY A 183 -7.35 10.94 -8.00
N VAL A 184 -6.28 10.91 -7.20
CA VAL A 184 -4.89 10.87 -7.69
C VAL A 184 -4.60 9.50 -8.32
N GLY A 185 -3.84 9.50 -9.41
CA GLY A 185 -3.27 8.31 -10.01
C GLY A 185 -1.78 8.18 -9.72
N LEU A 186 -1.28 6.95 -9.52
CA LEU A 186 0.13 6.62 -9.38
C LEU A 186 0.54 5.63 -10.47
N ARG A 187 1.67 5.87 -11.13
CA ARG A 187 2.28 4.91 -12.06
C ARG A 187 3.78 4.82 -11.84
N GLY A 188 4.25 3.59 -11.62
CA GLY A 188 5.67 3.22 -11.72
C GLY A 188 5.95 2.55 -13.06
N SER A 189 6.98 3.00 -13.77
CA SER A 189 7.36 2.45 -15.08
C SER A 189 8.86 2.40 -15.28
N TYR A 190 9.38 1.36 -15.92
CA TYR A 190 10.76 1.27 -16.40
C TYR A 190 10.80 0.57 -17.78
N THR A 191 11.85 0.82 -18.54
CA THR A 191 12.15 0.14 -19.81
C THR A 191 13.22 -0.93 -19.61
N GLY A 192 13.31 -1.91 -20.51
CA GLY A 192 14.29 -2.99 -20.40
C GLY A 192 13.99 -3.98 -19.28
N GLY A 193 15.02 -4.72 -18.86
CA GLY A 193 14.96 -5.70 -17.78
C GLY A 193 14.74 -7.15 -18.24
N GLU A 194 15.60 -8.06 -17.77
CA GLU A 194 15.31 -9.49 -17.91
C GLU A 194 14.16 -9.87 -16.98
N ARG A 195 12.99 -10.16 -17.56
CA ARG A 195 11.95 -10.86 -16.80
C ARG A 195 12.56 -12.18 -16.38
N ARG A 196 12.59 -12.49 -15.07
CA ARG A 196 12.74 -13.89 -14.65
C ARG A 196 11.58 -14.65 -15.29
N LYS A 197 11.81 -15.27 -16.45
CA LYS A 197 11.04 -16.43 -16.86
C LYS A 197 11.13 -17.36 -15.66
N ALA A 198 9.99 -17.75 -15.09
CA ALA A 198 9.96 -18.94 -14.26
C ALA A 198 10.70 -20.01 -15.06
N LEU A 199 11.84 -20.49 -14.56
CA LEU A 199 12.57 -21.59 -15.16
C LEU A 199 11.66 -22.82 -15.04
N VAL A 200 10.82 -23.04 -16.04
CA VAL A 200 10.30 -24.37 -16.33
C VAL A 200 11.41 -25.05 -17.11
N GLY A 201 12.44 -25.50 -16.38
CA GLY A 201 13.48 -26.37 -16.94
C GLY A 201 12.90 -27.77 -17.17
N PRO A 202 13.28 -28.47 -18.26
CA PRO A 202 12.86 -29.85 -18.46
C PRO A 202 13.54 -30.72 -17.40
N PHE A 203 12.73 -31.49 -16.67
CA PHE A 203 13.20 -32.55 -15.78
C PHE A 203 13.92 -33.61 -16.65
N PHE A 204 15.25 -33.57 -16.71
CA PHE A 204 16.05 -34.71 -17.17
C PHE A 204 16.35 -35.60 -15.97
N LEU A 205 15.56 -36.65 -15.80
CA LEU A 205 15.96 -37.82 -15.01
C LEU A 205 16.93 -38.64 -15.86
N LEU A 206 18.23 -38.51 -15.58
CA LEU A 206 19.20 -39.54 -15.92
C LEU A 206 19.36 -40.45 -14.70
N TYR A 207 18.91 -41.70 -14.84
CA TYR A 207 19.44 -42.79 -14.03
C TYR A 207 20.19 -43.74 -14.97
N LYS A 208 21.46 -43.96 -14.64
CA LYS A 208 22.23 -45.15 -15.02
C LYS A 208 21.76 -46.33 -14.18
#